data_AF-A0A9R1AW03-F1
#
_entry.id   AF-A0A9R1AW03-F1
#
_cell.length_a   1.000
_cell.length_b   1.000
_cell.length_c   1.000
_cell.angle_alpha   90.00
_cell.angle_beta   90.00
_cell.angle_gamma   90.00
#
_symmetry.space_group_name_H-M   'P 1'
#
loop_
_entity.id
_entity.type
_entity.pdbx_description
1 polymer ?
#
loop_
_entity_poly.entity_id
_entity_poly.type
_entity_poly.pdbx_seq_one_letter_code
_entity_poly.pdbx_strand_id
1 'polypeptide(L)'
;MEAKKRAAAVATLCMLLLLTLPKPSHQQLSEVKCECYRKCYPGCNNSTPPWVCKVMCACSCPFFDDISDPLRTCLDACNTDPICDLPAPLTDPEVCVDECYNVWGAPGPDPDEEH
;
A
#
# COMPACT_ATOMS: atom_id res chain seq x y z
N MET A 1 -39.77 34.71 5.53
CA MET A 1 -39.36 33.75 4.47
C MET A 1 -37.83 33.78 4.18
N GLU A 2 -37.01 34.32 5.11
CA GLU A 2 -35.59 34.62 4.87
C GLU A 2 -34.63 33.51 5.35
N ALA A 3 -34.98 32.81 6.44
CA ALA A 3 -34.14 31.74 7.01
C ALA A 3 -34.01 30.52 6.08
N LYS A 4 -35.06 30.23 5.29
CA LYS A 4 -35.10 29.08 4.38
C LYS A 4 -34.14 29.24 3.18
N LYS A 5 -33.89 30.49 2.74
CA LYS A 5 -32.92 30.81 1.69
C LYS A 5 -31.47 30.68 2.19
N ARG A 6 -31.20 31.06 3.44
CA ARG A 6 -29.87 30.94 4.06
C ARG A 6 -29.46 29.49 4.24
N ALA A 7 -30.38 28.62 4.69
CA ALA A 7 -30.11 27.20 4.84
C ALA A 7 -29.75 26.52 3.51
N ALA A 8 -30.46 26.86 2.44
CA ALA A 8 -30.19 26.33 1.10
C ALA A 8 -28.81 26.78 0.56
N ALA A 9 -28.43 28.03 0.80
CA ALA A 9 -27.13 28.57 0.37
C ALA A 9 -25.95 27.96 1.15
N VAL A 10 -26.13 27.66 2.44
CA VAL A 10 -25.10 27.00 3.25
C VAL A 10 -24.93 25.53 2.82
N ALA A 11 -26.02 24.83 2.52
CA ALA A 11 -25.97 23.46 2.04
C ALA A 11 -25.25 23.32 0.68
N THR A 12 -25.47 24.26 -0.26
CA THR A 12 -24.78 24.25 -1.54
C THR A 12 -23.29 24.56 -1.41
N LEU A 13 -22.90 25.48 -0.52
CA LEU A 13 -21.50 25.77 -0.21
C LEU A 13 -20.77 24.57 0.41
N CYS A 14 -21.41 23.85 1.34
CA CYS A 14 -20.83 22.64 1.92
C CYS A 14 -20.64 21.51 0.91
N MET A 15 -21.60 21.31 0.00
CA MET A 15 -21.48 20.29 -1.06
C MET A 15 -20.39 20.64 -2.09
N LEU A 16 -20.23 21.92 -2.44
CA LEU A 16 -19.13 22.38 -3.30
C LEU A 16 -17.76 22.14 -2.67
N LEU A 17 -17.63 22.36 -1.36
CA LEU A 17 -16.38 22.09 -0.62
C LEU A 17 -16.01 20.60 -0.63
N LEU A 18 -16.99 19.70 -0.56
CA LEU A 18 -16.79 18.25 -0.69
C LEU A 18 -16.32 17.81 -2.09
N LEU A 19 -16.72 18.54 -3.13
CA LEU A 19 -16.26 18.28 -4.51
C LEU A 19 -14.85 18.83 -4.79
N THR A 20 -14.45 19.89 -4.08
CA THR A 20 -13.09 20.47 -4.17
C THR A 20 -12.10 19.85 -3.20
N LEU A 21 -12.57 19.03 -2.25
CA LEU A 21 -11.70 18.25 -1.40
C LEU A 21 -10.88 17.32 -2.32
N PRO A 22 -9.55 17.48 -2.35
CA PRO A 22 -8.69 16.54 -3.06
C PRO A 22 -9.09 15.16 -2.58
N LYS A 23 -9.42 14.27 -3.52
CA LYS A 23 -9.69 12.85 -3.27
C LYS A 23 -8.68 12.40 -2.22
N PRO A 24 -9.11 11.80 -1.08
CA PRO A 24 -8.20 11.47 0.00
C PRO A 24 -7.02 10.76 -0.64
N SER A 25 -5.85 11.40 -0.55
CA SER A 25 -4.61 10.88 -1.08
C SER A 25 -4.37 9.62 -0.26
N HIS A 26 -4.88 8.49 -0.76
CA HIS A 26 -4.40 7.17 -0.43
C HIS A 26 -2.92 7.26 -0.71
N GLN A 27 -2.14 7.51 0.35
CA GLN A 27 -0.68 7.67 0.39
C GLN A 27 -0.09 7.52 -1.01
N GLN A 28 -0.10 8.60 -1.80
CA GLN A 28 0.27 8.52 -3.21
C GLN A 28 1.75 8.15 -3.27
N LEU A 29 2.00 6.85 -3.35
CA LEU A 29 3.28 6.28 -3.72
C LEU A 29 3.76 7.02 -4.96
N SER A 30 5.04 7.36 -5.00
CA SER A 30 5.57 8.10 -6.14
C SER A 30 5.28 7.34 -7.44
N GLU A 31 5.05 8.07 -8.53
CA GLU A 31 4.68 7.45 -9.80
C GLU A 31 5.75 6.44 -10.29
N VAL A 32 7.02 6.70 -9.97
CA VAL A 32 8.16 5.78 -10.21
C VAL A 32 8.00 4.46 -9.43
N LYS A 33 7.58 4.53 -8.16
CA LYS A 33 7.36 3.35 -7.31
C LYS A 33 6.19 2.53 -7.84
N CYS A 34 5.13 3.20 -8.26
CA CYS A 34 3.98 2.53 -8.84
C CYS A 34 4.24 1.93 -10.23
N GLU A 35 5.09 2.56 -11.04
CA GLU A 35 5.52 1.97 -12.30
C GLU A 35 6.28 0.65 -12.06
N CYS A 36 7.16 0.61 -11.06
CA CYS A 36 7.86 -0.61 -10.67
C CYS A 36 6.86 -1.70 -10.23
N TYR A 37 5.87 -1.37 -9.38
CA TYR A 37 4.82 -2.32 -8.97
C TYR A 37 4.12 -2.95 -10.18
N ARG A 38 3.64 -2.08 -11.08
CA ARG A 38 2.81 -2.45 -12.22
C ARG A 38 3.54 -3.34 -13.21
N LYS A 39 4.88 -3.27 -13.25
CA LYS A 39 5.71 -4.17 -14.04
C LYS A 39 5.98 -5.49 -13.32
N CYS A 40 6.24 -5.45 -12.01
CA CYS A 40 6.56 -6.63 -11.21
C CYS A 40 5.34 -7.56 -11.02
N TYR A 41 4.20 -7.00 -10.60
CA TYR A 41 3.05 -7.79 -10.16
C TYR A 41 2.45 -8.70 -11.25
N PRO A 42 2.23 -8.25 -12.50
CA PRO A 42 1.71 -9.13 -13.55
C PRO A 42 2.68 -10.25 -13.94
N GLY A 43 3.99 -10.00 -13.87
CA GLY A 43 5.01 -11.03 -14.12
C GLY A 43 5.01 -12.12 -13.06
N CYS A 44 4.80 -11.73 -11.80
CA CYS A 44 4.75 -12.65 -10.67
C CYS A 44 3.45 -13.48 -10.64
N ASN A 45 2.29 -12.84 -10.87
CA ASN A 45 0.98 -13.47 -10.69
C ASN A 45 0.64 -14.55 -11.75
N ASN A 46 1.53 -14.80 -12.71
CA ASN A 46 1.36 -15.87 -13.69
C ASN A 46 1.61 -17.27 -13.11
N SER A 47 2.41 -17.38 -12.05
CA SER A 47 2.84 -18.68 -11.48
C SER A 47 2.77 -18.74 -9.95
N THR A 48 2.45 -17.61 -9.31
CA THR A 48 2.59 -17.41 -7.87
C THR A 48 1.30 -16.81 -7.33
N PRO A 49 0.86 -17.17 -6.10
CA PRO A 49 -0.36 -16.61 -5.55
C PRO A 49 -0.33 -15.08 -5.43
N PRO A 50 -1.46 -14.39 -5.65
CA PRO A 50 -1.53 -12.93 -5.68
C PRO A 50 -0.93 -12.21 -4.46
N TRP A 51 -1.11 -12.76 -3.26
CA TRP A 51 -0.58 -12.17 -2.01
C TRP A 51 0.93 -12.32 -1.88
N VAL A 52 1.50 -13.44 -2.35
CA VAL A 52 2.96 -13.65 -2.40
C VAL A 52 3.57 -12.64 -3.38
N CYS A 53 2.90 -12.35 -4.49
CA CYS A 53 3.34 -11.33 -5.42
C CYS A 53 3.27 -9.92 -4.85
N LYS A 54 2.26 -9.63 -4.03
CA LYS A 54 2.16 -8.36 -3.30
C LYS A 54 3.40 -8.14 -2.43
N VAL A 55 3.80 -9.12 -1.61
CA VAL A 55 4.97 -9.00 -0.73
C VAL A 55 6.30 -8.95 -1.48
N MET A 56 6.46 -9.77 -2.52
CA MET A 56 7.68 -9.81 -3.34
C MET A 56 7.91 -8.49 -4.08
N CYS A 57 6.86 -7.98 -4.74
CA CYS A 57 6.96 -6.73 -5.50
C CYS A 57 7.05 -5.50 -4.59
N ALA A 58 6.37 -5.49 -3.45
CA ALA A 58 6.48 -4.41 -2.46
C ALA A 58 7.90 -4.23 -1.89
N CYS A 59 8.69 -5.29 -1.80
CA CYS A 59 10.06 -5.21 -1.28
C CYS A 59 11.11 -5.04 -2.39
N SER A 60 10.84 -5.57 -3.59
CA SER A 60 11.75 -5.47 -4.74
C SER A 60 11.78 -4.08 -5.36
N CYS A 61 10.69 -3.33 -5.22
CA CYS A 61 10.60 -1.95 -5.66
C CYS A 61 10.88 -0.99 -4.49
N PRO A 62 11.47 0.18 -4.73
CA PRO A 62 11.84 1.13 -3.68
C PRO A 62 10.61 1.89 -3.15
N PHE A 63 9.58 1.21 -2.64
CA PHE A 63 8.32 1.85 -2.21
C PHE A 63 8.48 2.79 -1.03
N PHE A 64 9.36 2.46 -0.11
CA PHE A 64 9.69 3.28 1.04
C PHE A 64 11.13 3.71 0.85
N ASP A 65 11.41 5.02 0.97
CA ASP A 65 12.72 5.63 0.67
C ASP A 65 13.83 5.22 1.66
N ASP A 66 13.65 4.09 2.34
CA ASP A 66 14.55 3.51 3.32
C ASP A 66 14.54 1.98 3.14
N ILE A 67 15.29 1.46 2.17
CA ILE A 67 15.53 0.01 1.99
C ILE A 67 16.51 -0.50 3.08
N SER A 68 16.43 0.06 4.28
CA SER A 68 17.14 -0.42 5.47
C SER A 68 16.39 -1.58 6.13
N ASP A 69 15.10 -1.75 5.85
CA ASP A 69 14.27 -2.84 6.40
C ASP A 69 13.24 -3.38 5.37
N PRO A 70 13.61 -4.44 4.61
CA PRO A 70 12.70 -5.12 3.69
C PRO A 70 11.48 -5.74 4.39
N LEU A 71 11.65 -6.23 5.62
CA LEU A 71 10.55 -6.83 6.39
C LEU A 71 9.52 -5.76 6.77
N ARG A 72 9.97 -4.59 7.24
CA ARG A 72 9.07 -3.47 7.57
C ARG A 72 8.30 -2.98 6.34
N THR A 73 8.98 -2.83 5.22
CA THR A 73 8.38 -2.51 3.92
C THR A 73 7.29 -3.51 3.53
N CYS A 74 7.55 -4.80 3.74
CA CYS A 74 6.61 -5.87 3.49
C CYS A 74 5.33 -5.74 4.35
N LEU A 75 5.50 -5.53 5.65
CA LEU A 75 4.40 -5.39 6.60
C LEU A 75 3.52 -4.16 6.29
N ASP A 76 4.13 -3.04 5.91
CA ASP A 76 3.41 -1.84 5.52
C ASP A 76 2.59 -2.09 4.23
N ALA A 77 3.13 -2.85 3.28
CA ALA A 77 2.41 -3.24 2.08
C ALA A 77 1.20 -4.13 2.38
N CYS A 78 1.30 -5.08 3.33
CA CYS A 78 0.16 -5.92 3.74
C CYS A 78 -1.05 -5.11 4.21
N ASN A 79 -0.80 -3.97 4.88
CA ASN A 79 -1.83 -3.08 5.39
C ASN A 79 -2.27 -2.00 4.38
N THR A 80 -1.62 -1.93 3.22
CA THR A 80 -1.90 -0.95 2.19
C THR A 80 -2.70 -1.60 1.07
N ASP A 81 -3.93 -1.12 0.85
CA ASP A 81 -4.77 -1.51 -0.27
C ASP A 81 -5.66 -0.33 -0.73
N PRO A 82 -5.88 -0.14 -2.03
CA PRO A 82 -5.16 -0.76 -3.15
C PRO A 82 -3.72 -0.20 -3.30
N ILE A 83 -2.78 -1.01 -3.77
CA ILE A 83 -1.43 -0.55 -4.10
C ILE A 83 -1.39 -0.11 -5.56
N CYS A 84 -1.06 1.16 -5.82
CA CYS A 84 -0.82 1.68 -7.17
C CYS A 84 -1.94 1.43 -8.18
N ASP A 85 -3.19 1.56 -7.72
CA ASP A 85 -4.43 1.29 -8.44
C ASP A 85 -4.61 -0.16 -8.89
N LEU A 86 -3.79 -1.10 -8.38
CA LEU A 86 -4.02 -2.52 -8.58
C LEU A 86 -5.00 -3.04 -7.53
N PRO A 87 -5.91 -3.95 -7.92
CA PRO A 87 -6.83 -4.55 -6.98
C PRO A 87 -6.04 -5.29 -5.89
N ALA A 88 -6.47 -5.06 -4.64
CA ALA A 88 -5.99 -5.80 -3.50
C ALA A 88 -6.20 -7.31 -3.75
N PRO A 89 -5.19 -8.16 -3.60
CA PRO A 89 -5.44 -9.59 -3.52
C PRO A 89 -6.36 -9.88 -2.33
N LEU A 90 -7.42 -10.66 -2.55
CA LEU A 90 -8.29 -11.13 -1.47
C LEU A 90 -7.49 -12.10 -0.61
N THR A 91 -6.87 -11.58 0.45
CA THR A 91 -6.07 -12.35 1.38
C THR A 91 -6.22 -11.76 2.76
N ASP A 92 -6.29 -12.65 3.74
CA ASP A 92 -6.29 -12.26 5.14
C ASP A 92 -4.97 -11.53 5.47
N PRO A 93 -5.01 -10.35 6.11
CA PRO A 93 -3.81 -9.60 6.46
C PRO A 93 -2.78 -10.41 7.25
N GLU A 94 -3.21 -11.37 8.07
CA GLU A 94 -2.32 -12.23 8.85
C GLU A 94 -1.52 -13.18 7.95
N VAL A 95 -2.14 -13.70 6.89
CA VAL A 95 -1.45 -14.55 5.88
C VAL A 95 -0.40 -13.75 5.12
N CYS A 96 -0.68 -12.46 4.84
CA CYS A 96 0.31 -11.58 4.22
C CYS A 96 1.48 -11.31 5.17
N VAL A 97 1.20 -11.06 6.45
CA VAL A 97 2.21 -10.84 7.49
C VAL A 97 3.10 -12.07 7.69
N ASP A 98 2.52 -13.26 7.77
CA ASP A 98 3.28 -14.52 7.89
C ASP A 98 4.23 -14.70 6.70
N GLU A 99 3.73 -14.46 5.48
CA GLU A 99 4.55 -14.51 4.27
C GLU A 99 5.70 -13.48 4.30
N CYS A 100 5.47 -12.28 4.83
CA CYS A 100 6.53 -11.30 5.02
C CYS A 100 7.67 -11.81 5.91
N TYR A 101 7.32 -12.44 7.03
CA TYR A 101 8.32 -13.04 7.92
C TYR A 101 9.02 -14.24 7.25
N ASN A 102 8.29 -15.09 6.52
CA ASN A 102 8.85 -16.25 5.84
C ASN A 102 9.85 -15.85 4.73
N VAL A 103 9.55 -14.79 3.97
CA VAL A 103 10.38 -14.38 2.83
C VAL A 103 11.50 -13.42 3.22
N TRP A 104 11.24 -12.49 4.15
CA TRP A 104 12.14 -11.36 4.46
C TRP A 104 12.66 -11.36 5.90
N GLY A 105 12.09 -12.16 6.79
CA GLY A 105 12.42 -12.19 8.22
C GLY A 105 13.67 -13.01 8.54
N ALA A 106 14.74 -12.88 7.76
CA ALA A 106 16.01 -13.59 8.00
C ALA A 106 16.36 -13.63 9.50
N PRO A 107 16.86 -14.76 10.03
CA PRO A 107 17.41 -14.76 11.38
C PRO A 107 18.52 -13.70 11.40
N GLY A 108 18.43 -12.75 12.33
CA GLY A 108 19.53 -11.82 12.57
C GLY A 108 20.83 -12.60 12.79
N PRO A 109 22.00 -11.98 12.58
CA PRO A 109 23.28 -12.66 12.80
C PRO A 109 23.25 -13.34 14.16
N ASP A 110 23.48 -14.66 14.16
CA ASP A 110 23.63 -15.41 15.40
C ASP A 110 24.82 -14.78 16.13
N PRO A 111 24.64 -14.20 17.32
CA PRO A 111 25.73 -13.53 18.04
C PRO A 111 26.85 -14.51 18.46
N ASP A 112 26.66 -15.81 18.21
CA ASP A 112 27.57 -16.90 18.58
C ASP A 112 28.42 -17.44 17.41
N GLU A 113 28.33 -16.91 16.17
CA GLU A 113 29.22 -17.30 15.06
C GLU A 113 30.45 -16.38 14.96
N GLU A 114 31.33 -16.44 15.96
CA GLU A 114 32.75 -16.09 15.82
C GLU A 114 33.55 -17.37 15.47
N HIS A 115 34.26 -17.38 14.34
CA HIS A 115 35.34 -18.32 14.04
C HIS A 115 36.50 -17.60 13.37
#